data_AF-A0A8T4F0X8-F1
#
_entry.id   AF-A0A8T4F0X8-F1
#
_cell.length_a   1.000
_cell.length_b   1.000
_cell.length_c   1.000
_cell.angle_alpha   90.00
_cell.angle_beta   90.00
_cell.angle_gamma   90.00
#
_symmetry.space_group_name_H-M   'P 1'
#
loop_
_entity.id
_entity.type
_entity.pdbx_description
1 polymer ?
#
loop_
_entity_poly.entity_id
_entity_poly.type
_entity_poly.pdbx_seq_one_letter_code
_entity_poly.pdbx_strand_id
1 'polypeptide(L)'
;MTTLRVFVMLSRVDAKAEWARIWLHFPEPGPDDEQDPEPPRHDRWNGTPLTRTCALAIRAAIMLAAGSKMIPASAGVLGLCMVGRRTTGASKALAGDTAAAHRLLLDVIQKVLVGGSWQNVDEALARCFKSAEEYADTEEEIAETARGIAGEFKQVLDWVNAFYRAETVVERGRVLAAHPQLQAPEVDRIMAKAQEDAVAQNDGAGAARWAEARAFLARYRRLAGE
;
A
#
# COMPACT_ATOMS: atom_id res chain seq x y z
N MET A 1 -6.76 -11.05 14.86
CA MET A 1 -5.82 -10.95 13.74
C MET A 1 -4.65 -10.09 14.19
N THR A 2 -3.45 -10.63 14.03
CA THR A 2 -2.17 -10.07 14.52
C THR A 2 -1.38 -9.45 13.38
N THR A 3 -0.35 -8.67 13.71
CA THR A 3 0.63 -8.13 12.75
C THR A 3 1.25 -9.24 11.90
N LEU A 4 1.65 -10.37 12.52
CA LEU A 4 2.23 -11.51 11.83
C LEU A 4 1.27 -12.10 10.80
N ARG A 5 0.01 -12.33 11.19
CA ARG A 5 -0.98 -12.91 10.29
C ARG A 5 -1.27 -11.99 9.09
N VAL A 6 -1.34 -10.68 9.31
CA VAL A 6 -1.47 -9.71 8.22
C VAL A 6 -0.24 -9.72 7.31
N PHE A 7 0.97 -9.73 7.89
CA PHE A 7 2.22 -9.79 7.14
C PHE A 7 2.30 -11.03 6.23
N VAL A 8 1.97 -12.22 6.76
CA VAL A 8 1.92 -13.48 5.98
C VAL A 8 0.81 -13.46 4.92
N MET A 9 -0.34 -12.83 5.18
CA MET A 9 -1.36 -12.68 4.14
C MET A 9 -0.88 -11.78 3.00
N LEU A 10 -0.19 -10.68 3.32
CA LEU A 10 0.37 -9.77 2.31
C LEU A 10 1.41 -10.47 1.43
N SER A 11 2.26 -11.33 2.02
CA SER A 11 3.25 -12.09 1.25
C SER A 11 2.61 -13.07 0.26
N ARG A 12 1.47 -13.67 0.63
CA ARG A 12 0.77 -14.65 -0.22
C ARG A 12 0.04 -14.05 -1.40
N VAL A 13 -0.36 -12.78 -1.30
CA VAL A 13 -1.02 -12.07 -2.41
C VAL A 13 -0.03 -11.33 -3.31
N ASP A 14 1.27 -11.44 -3.03
CA ASP A 14 2.31 -10.80 -3.83
C ASP A 14 2.54 -11.53 -5.16
N ALA A 15 1.91 -11.00 -6.21
CA ALA A 15 2.06 -11.53 -7.57
C ALA A 15 3.49 -11.39 -8.13
N LYS A 16 4.33 -10.50 -7.58
CA LYS A 16 5.68 -10.25 -8.10
C LYS A 16 6.77 -11.08 -7.42
N ALA A 17 6.41 -11.87 -6.40
CA ALA A 17 7.34 -12.66 -5.59
C ALA A 17 8.50 -11.85 -4.98
N GLU A 18 8.31 -10.55 -4.76
CA GLU A 18 9.24 -9.69 -4.03
C GLU A 18 9.35 -10.11 -2.56
N TRP A 19 8.26 -10.61 -1.96
CA TRP A 19 8.30 -11.10 -0.58
C TRP A 19 9.18 -12.34 -0.40
N ALA A 20 9.36 -13.16 -1.45
CA ALA A 20 10.27 -14.30 -1.40
C ALA A 20 11.72 -13.88 -1.14
N ARG A 21 12.09 -12.63 -1.47
CA ARG A 21 13.44 -12.09 -1.20
C ARG A 21 13.64 -11.80 0.29
N ILE A 22 12.58 -11.55 1.06
CA ILE A 22 12.68 -11.40 2.52
C ILE A 22 13.08 -12.74 3.14
N TRP A 23 12.53 -13.84 2.64
CA TRP A 23 12.80 -15.20 3.13
C TRP A 23 14.24 -15.68 2.87
N LEU A 24 14.99 -14.99 2.01
CA LEU A 24 16.43 -15.23 1.85
C LEU A 24 17.24 -14.73 3.05
N HIS A 25 16.69 -13.81 3.83
CA HIS A 25 17.37 -13.16 4.95
C HIS A 25 16.80 -13.58 6.32
N PHE A 26 15.53 -14.00 6.36
CA PHE A 26 14.81 -14.32 7.58
C PHE A 26 14.06 -15.64 7.44
N PRO A 27 13.86 -16.40 8.53
CA PRO A 27 13.02 -17.59 8.49
C PRO A 27 11.61 -17.22 8.03
N GLU A 28 11.01 -18.07 7.20
CA GLU A 28 9.59 -17.93 6.86
C GLU A 28 8.76 -18.28 8.10
N PRO A 29 7.97 -17.33 8.64
CA PRO A 29 7.25 -17.57 9.88
C PRO A 29 5.97 -18.36 9.61
N GLY A 30 5.65 -19.28 10.50
CA GLY A 30 4.35 -19.91 10.60
C GLY A 30 3.27 -18.91 11.04
N PRO A 31 1.98 -19.20 10.73
CA PRO A 31 0.87 -18.28 11.03
C PRO A 31 0.60 -18.09 12.54
N ASP A 32 1.10 -19.02 13.38
CA ASP A 32 0.83 -19.07 14.82
C ASP A 32 2.10 -18.92 15.67
N ASP A 33 3.23 -18.54 15.06
CA ASP A 33 4.55 -18.54 15.72
C ASP A 33 4.66 -17.50 16.84
N GLU A 34 4.12 -16.30 16.65
CA GLU A 34 4.20 -15.22 17.63
C GLU A 34 2.93 -14.37 17.68
N GLN A 35 2.54 -13.97 18.89
CA GLN A 35 1.37 -13.14 19.15
C GLN A 35 1.77 -11.68 19.37
N ASP A 36 0.87 -10.77 18.99
CA ASP A 36 1.02 -9.38 19.39
C ASP A 36 0.88 -9.24 20.92
N PRO A 37 1.58 -8.27 21.55
CA PRO A 37 1.59 -8.11 22.99
C PRO A 37 0.24 -7.62 23.54
N GLU A 38 -0.54 -6.91 22.72
CA GLU A 38 -1.84 -6.38 23.13
C GLU A 38 -2.98 -7.21 22.55
N PRO A 39 -4.01 -7.55 23.36
CA PRO A 39 -5.14 -8.33 22.90
C PRO A 39 -6.00 -7.57 21.88
N PRO A 40 -6.93 -8.27 21.21
CA PRO A 40 -7.94 -7.64 20.38
C PRO A 40 -8.74 -6.55 21.09
N ARG A 41 -8.88 -5.39 20.43
CA ARG A 41 -9.81 -4.32 20.82
C ARG A 41 -10.84 -4.17 19.71
N HIS A 42 -11.91 -3.40 19.96
CA HIS A 42 -13.13 -3.28 19.14
C HIS A 42 -12.93 -3.14 17.60
N ASP A 43 -11.75 -2.76 17.14
CA ASP A 43 -11.32 -2.77 15.75
C ASP A 43 -11.53 -4.12 15.04
N ARG A 44 -12.04 -4.06 13.80
CA ARG A 44 -12.26 -5.23 12.94
C ARG A 44 -11.77 -4.95 11.52
N TRP A 45 -11.19 -5.97 10.90
CA TRP A 45 -10.88 -6.01 9.47
C TRP A 45 -11.73 -7.08 8.81
N ASN A 46 -12.62 -6.69 7.90
CA ASN A 46 -13.60 -7.60 7.27
C ASN A 46 -14.32 -8.49 8.30
N GLY A 47 -14.80 -7.87 9.39
CA GLY A 47 -15.48 -8.58 10.49
C GLY A 47 -14.57 -9.33 11.46
N THR A 48 -13.28 -9.52 11.13
CA THR A 48 -12.29 -10.21 11.98
C THR A 48 -11.67 -9.23 12.99
N PRO A 49 -11.72 -9.50 14.31
CA PRO A 49 -11.10 -8.64 15.31
C PRO A 49 -9.60 -8.46 15.10
N LEU A 50 -9.11 -7.23 15.26
CA LEU A 50 -7.68 -6.89 15.23
C LEU A 50 -7.14 -6.76 16.66
N THR A 51 -5.92 -7.26 16.92
CA THR A 51 -5.13 -6.85 18.09
C THR A 51 -4.84 -5.36 18.03
N ARG A 52 -4.78 -4.67 19.18
CA ARG A 52 -4.48 -3.23 19.22
C ARG A 52 -3.16 -2.91 18.51
N THR A 53 -2.13 -3.73 18.71
CA THR A 53 -0.84 -3.58 18.02
C THR A 53 -0.98 -3.61 16.49
N CYS A 54 -1.74 -4.56 15.95
CA CYS A 54 -2.05 -4.63 14.52
C CYS A 54 -2.86 -3.42 14.03
N ALA A 55 -3.86 -2.97 14.78
CA ALA A 55 -4.65 -1.78 14.42
C ALA A 55 -3.76 -0.52 14.36
N LEU A 56 -2.89 -0.34 15.36
CA LEU A 56 -1.91 0.74 15.38
C LEU A 56 -0.93 0.66 14.20
N ALA A 57 -0.45 -0.54 13.86
CA ALA A 57 0.44 -0.72 12.70
C ALA A 57 -0.24 -0.34 11.38
N ILE A 58 -1.52 -0.67 11.19
CA ILE A 58 -2.29 -0.25 10.01
C ILE A 58 -2.43 1.27 9.95
N ARG A 59 -2.77 1.91 11.08
CA ARG A 59 -2.90 3.38 11.15
C ARG A 59 -1.56 4.07 10.90
N ALA A 60 -0.48 3.54 11.46
CA ALA A 60 0.87 4.03 11.21
C ALA A 60 1.25 3.88 9.72
N ALA A 61 0.86 2.80 9.05
CA ALA A 61 1.08 2.63 7.62
C ALA A 61 0.37 3.68 6.78
N ILE A 62 -0.89 4.00 7.13
CA ILE A 62 -1.66 5.07 6.49
C ILE A 62 -0.98 6.42 6.66
N MET A 63 -0.56 6.76 7.89
CA MET A 63 0.13 8.02 8.17
C MET A 63 1.48 8.10 7.46
N LEU A 64 2.25 7.01 7.42
CA LEU A 64 3.53 6.93 6.74
C LEU A 64 3.37 7.11 5.23
N ALA A 65 2.37 6.45 4.64
CA ALA A 65 2.00 6.59 3.24
C ALA A 65 1.60 8.03 2.90
N ALA A 66 0.73 8.64 3.70
CA ALA A 66 0.27 10.02 3.49
C ALA A 66 1.43 11.02 3.58
N GLY A 67 2.24 10.93 4.65
CA GLY A 67 3.41 11.81 4.83
C GLY A 67 4.47 11.66 3.73
N SER A 68 4.50 10.51 3.05
CA SER A 68 5.45 10.22 1.97
C SER A 68 4.83 10.33 0.57
N LYS A 69 3.59 10.83 0.44
CA LYS A 69 2.82 10.90 -0.82
C LYS A 69 2.70 9.55 -1.55
N MET A 70 2.71 8.46 -0.81
CA MET A 70 2.53 7.09 -1.32
C MET A 70 1.11 6.61 -1.05
N ILE A 71 0.12 7.38 -1.51
CA ILE A 71 -1.31 7.01 -1.41
C ILE A 71 -1.74 6.41 -2.76
N PRO A 72 -2.39 5.22 -2.76
CA PRO A 72 -2.70 4.38 -1.60
C PRO A 72 -1.44 3.70 -1.02
N ALA A 73 -1.48 3.39 0.29
CA ALA A 73 -0.39 2.70 0.96
C ALA A 73 -0.09 1.37 0.26
N SER A 74 1.16 1.17 -0.20
CA SER A 74 1.55 -0.08 -0.84
C SER A 74 1.58 -1.22 0.18
N ALA A 75 1.48 -2.47 -0.30
CA ALA A 75 1.66 -3.65 0.55
C ALA A 75 3.01 -3.65 1.28
N GLY A 76 4.05 -3.06 0.67
CA GLY A 76 5.37 -2.88 1.29
C GLY A 76 5.37 -1.88 2.45
N VAL A 77 4.66 -0.75 2.31
CA VAL A 77 4.49 0.22 3.42
C VAL A 77 3.72 -0.41 4.57
N LEU A 78 2.65 -1.15 4.26
CA LEU A 78 1.89 -1.88 5.28
C LEU A 78 2.75 -2.95 5.97
N GLY A 79 3.50 -3.74 5.19
CA GLY A 79 4.45 -4.73 5.70
C GLY A 79 5.53 -4.13 6.59
N LEU A 80 6.09 -2.98 6.19
CA LEU A 80 7.07 -2.23 6.98
C LEU A 80 6.50 -1.83 8.35
N CYS A 81 5.27 -1.33 8.40
CA CYS A 81 4.65 -0.97 9.67
C CYS A 81 4.24 -2.20 10.50
N MET A 82 3.90 -3.35 9.88
CA MET A 82 3.65 -4.59 10.64
C MET A 82 4.86 -5.02 11.46
N VAL A 83 6.08 -4.80 10.96
CA VAL A 83 7.33 -5.10 11.67
C VAL A 83 7.95 -3.85 12.32
N GLY A 84 7.29 -2.70 12.26
CA GLY A 84 7.92 -1.39 12.53
C GLY A 84 8.34 -1.19 13.99
N ARG A 85 7.82 -2.00 14.92
CA ARG A 85 8.25 -2.05 16.32
C ARG A 85 8.75 -3.45 16.65
N ARG A 86 9.85 -3.53 17.41
CA ARG A 86 10.43 -4.80 17.91
C ARG A 86 9.46 -5.67 18.70
N THR A 87 8.44 -5.06 19.29
CA THR A 87 7.45 -5.75 20.12
C THR A 87 6.31 -6.37 19.32
N THR A 88 6.18 -6.09 18.02
CA THR A 88 5.14 -6.70 17.17
C THR A 88 5.38 -8.19 16.98
N GLY A 89 4.31 -8.96 16.85
CA GLY A 89 4.42 -10.39 16.56
C GLY A 89 5.17 -10.66 15.26
N ALA A 90 4.95 -9.85 14.21
CA ALA A 90 5.68 -9.98 12.95
C ALA A 90 7.19 -9.74 13.11
N SER A 91 7.60 -8.68 13.83
CA SER A 91 9.02 -8.38 14.04
C SER A 91 9.71 -9.50 14.81
N LYS A 92 9.09 -9.99 15.88
CA LYS A 92 9.68 -11.04 16.71
C LYS A 92 9.80 -12.37 15.98
N ALA A 93 8.79 -12.77 15.21
CA ALA A 93 8.84 -14.01 14.43
C ALA A 93 9.97 -14.00 13.39
N LEU A 94 10.29 -12.83 12.82
CA LEU A 94 11.29 -12.69 11.77
C LEU A 94 12.70 -12.41 12.30
N ALA A 95 12.82 -11.50 13.26
CA ALA A 95 14.10 -10.96 13.73
C ALA A 95 14.46 -11.37 15.18
N GLY A 96 13.58 -12.09 15.88
CA GLY A 96 13.72 -12.36 17.31
C GLY A 96 13.78 -11.07 18.13
N ASP A 97 14.54 -11.10 19.23
CA ASP A 97 14.61 -9.99 20.19
C ASP A 97 15.80 -9.03 19.97
N THR A 98 16.60 -9.23 18.91
CA THR A 98 17.83 -8.45 18.72
C THR A 98 17.57 -7.16 17.94
N ALA A 99 18.14 -6.05 18.42
CA ALA A 99 18.03 -4.76 17.72
C ALA A 99 18.73 -4.77 16.35
N ALA A 100 19.82 -5.53 16.22
CA ALA A 100 20.56 -5.64 14.96
C ALA A 100 19.75 -6.37 13.88
N ALA A 101 19.11 -7.50 14.21
CA ALA A 101 18.27 -8.21 13.25
C ALA A 101 17.01 -7.41 12.89
N HIS A 102 16.41 -6.69 13.85
CA HIS A 102 15.27 -5.82 13.57
C HIS A 102 15.64 -4.69 12.61
N ARG A 103 16.78 -4.03 12.81
CA ARG A 103 17.26 -3.01 11.87
C ARG A 103 17.48 -3.58 10.47
N LEU A 104 18.13 -4.74 10.37
CA LEU A 104 18.31 -5.42 9.09
C LEU A 104 16.95 -5.74 8.42
N LEU A 105 15.95 -6.15 9.19
CA LEU A 105 14.60 -6.45 8.69
C LEU A 105 13.95 -5.19 8.08
N LEU A 106 14.04 -4.05 8.77
CA LEU A 106 13.52 -2.78 8.25
C LEU A 106 14.25 -2.37 6.97
N ASP A 107 15.58 -2.53 6.90
CA ASP A 107 16.38 -2.19 5.72
C ASP A 107 16.01 -3.07 4.51
N VAL A 108 15.88 -4.38 4.73
CA VAL A 108 15.48 -5.34 3.68
C VAL A 108 14.08 -5.01 3.16
N ILE A 109 13.09 -4.79 4.04
CA ILE A 109 11.72 -4.49 3.62
C ILE A 109 11.63 -3.17 2.84
N GLN A 110 12.32 -2.11 3.29
CA GLN A 110 12.37 -0.85 2.56
C GLN A 110 12.90 -1.06 1.14
N LYS A 111 14.06 -1.70 1.03
CA LYS A 111 14.74 -1.90 -0.25
C LYS A 111 13.94 -2.79 -1.20
N VAL A 112 13.36 -3.88 -0.69
CA VAL A 112 12.71 -4.92 -1.48
C VAL A 112 11.24 -4.59 -1.75
N LEU A 113 10.46 -4.30 -0.71
CA LEU A 113 9.01 -4.16 -0.84
C LEU A 113 8.54 -2.73 -1.09
N VAL A 114 9.22 -1.75 -0.50
CA VAL A 114 8.85 -0.33 -0.69
C VAL A 114 9.46 0.21 -1.99
N GLY A 115 10.65 -0.27 -2.37
CA GLY A 115 11.38 0.20 -3.55
C GLY A 115 12.08 1.55 -3.33
N GLY A 116 12.33 1.90 -2.06
CA GLY A 116 12.99 3.13 -1.64
C GLY A 116 13.46 3.04 -0.20
N SER A 117 14.12 4.08 0.30
CA SER A 117 14.63 4.13 1.69
C SER A 117 14.27 5.45 2.35
N TRP A 118 13.80 5.39 3.60
CA TRP A 118 13.80 6.56 4.47
C TRP A 118 15.17 6.66 5.13
N GLN A 119 15.74 7.87 5.11
CA GLN A 119 17.06 8.11 5.69
C GLN A 119 17.10 7.77 7.20
N ASN A 120 15.99 8.03 7.92
CA ASN A 120 15.80 7.69 9.33
C ASN A 120 14.47 6.92 9.52
N VAL A 121 14.40 5.66 9.03
CA VAL A 121 13.17 4.86 9.12
C VAL A 121 12.66 4.69 10.55
N ASP A 122 13.55 4.52 11.52
CA ASP A 122 13.21 4.37 12.95
C ASP A 122 12.44 5.60 13.47
N GLU A 123 12.91 6.80 13.13
CA GLU A 123 12.29 8.07 13.53
C GLU A 123 10.94 8.27 12.83
N ALA A 124 10.87 7.95 11.52
CA ALA A 124 9.64 8.04 10.75
C ALA A 124 8.57 7.11 11.32
N LEU A 125 8.91 5.86 11.60
CA LEU A 125 8.02 4.88 12.22
C LEU A 125 7.62 5.31 13.63
N ALA A 126 8.57 5.74 14.47
CA ALA A 126 8.27 6.18 15.83
C ALA A 126 7.25 7.32 15.85
N ARG A 127 7.40 8.31 14.97
CA ARG A 127 6.44 9.42 14.81
C ARG A 127 5.08 8.91 14.35
N CYS A 128 5.02 8.07 13.32
CA CYS A 128 3.75 7.53 12.81
C CYS A 128 3.01 6.68 13.84
N PHE A 129 3.73 5.86 14.62
CA PHE A 129 3.12 5.08 15.68
C PHE A 129 2.64 5.94 16.85
N LYS A 130 3.42 6.97 17.24
CA LYS A 130 3.01 7.92 18.29
C LYS A 130 1.72 8.63 17.89
N SER A 131 1.66 9.16 16.67
CA SER A 131 0.44 9.75 16.15
C SER A 131 -0.70 8.72 16.12
N ALA A 132 -0.47 7.51 15.61
CA ALA A 132 -1.49 6.45 15.58
C ALA A 132 -2.06 6.10 16.97
N GLU A 133 -1.25 6.20 18.02
CA GLU A 133 -1.68 6.04 19.42
C GLU A 133 -2.52 7.22 19.90
N GLU A 134 -2.13 8.46 19.58
CA GLU A 134 -2.88 9.68 19.92
C GLU A 134 -4.25 9.71 19.22
N TYR A 135 -4.32 9.24 17.97
CA TYR A 135 -5.57 9.11 17.20
C TYR A 135 -6.39 7.87 17.57
N ALA A 136 -5.93 7.02 18.50
CA ALA A 136 -6.61 5.77 18.79
C ALA A 136 -7.88 5.89 19.63
N ASP A 137 -8.13 7.07 20.20
CA ASP A 137 -9.24 7.31 21.12
C ASP A 137 -10.49 7.93 20.44
N THR A 138 -10.45 8.20 19.14
CA THR A 138 -11.56 8.78 18.36
C THR A 138 -11.88 7.94 17.11
N GLU A 139 -12.76 6.94 17.24
CA GLU A 139 -13.26 6.12 16.10
C GLU A 139 -13.74 6.99 14.91
N GLU A 140 -14.27 8.17 15.20
CA GLU A 140 -14.80 9.13 14.23
C GLU A 140 -13.72 9.71 13.30
N GLU A 141 -12.53 10.03 13.81
CA GLU A 141 -11.43 10.62 13.03
C GLU A 141 -10.73 9.58 12.15
N ILE A 142 -10.68 8.32 12.59
CA ILE A 142 -10.17 7.20 11.78
C ILE A 142 -11.14 6.93 10.63
N ALA A 143 -12.45 6.92 10.92
CA ALA A 143 -13.46 6.81 9.89
C ALA A 143 -13.42 8.00 8.93
N GLU A 144 -13.09 9.21 9.41
CA GLU A 144 -12.92 10.40 8.58
C GLU A 144 -11.66 10.32 7.71
N THR A 145 -10.51 9.94 8.27
CA THR A 145 -9.26 9.77 7.53
C THR A 145 -9.39 8.66 6.47
N ALA A 146 -9.97 7.51 6.83
CA ALA A 146 -10.24 6.44 5.90
C ALA A 146 -11.24 6.86 4.81
N ARG A 147 -12.28 7.64 5.16
CA ARG A 147 -13.20 8.24 4.18
C ARG A 147 -12.50 9.25 3.27
N GLY A 148 -11.57 10.04 3.80
CA GLY A 148 -10.77 10.99 3.02
C GLY A 148 -9.92 10.27 1.98
N ILE A 149 -9.14 9.28 2.40
CA ILE A 149 -8.28 8.47 1.52
C ILE A 149 -9.12 7.66 0.52
N ALA A 150 -10.21 7.03 0.96
CA ALA A 150 -11.12 6.32 0.07
C ALA A 150 -11.82 7.26 -0.91
N GLY A 151 -12.14 8.48 -0.48
CA GLY A 151 -12.72 9.53 -1.31
C GLY A 151 -11.75 9.99 -2.40
N GLU A 152 -10.51 10.28 -2.04
CA GLU A 152 -9.43 10.63 -2.99
C GLU A 152 -9.18 9.49 -3.98
N PHE A 153 -9.07 8.25 -3.51
CA PHE A 153 -8.86 7.09 -4.38
C PHE A 153 -10.05 6.86 -5.31
N LYS A 154 -11.28 6.95 -4.81
CA LYS A 154 -12.50 6.85 -5.64
C LYS A 154 -12.50 7.94 -6.70
N GLN A 155 -12.13 9.16 -6.34
CA GLN A 155 -12.08 10.28 -7.28
C GLN A 155 -11.07 10.02 -8.40
N VAL A 156 -9.88 9.48 -8.09
CA VAL A 156 -8.90 9.06 -9.10
C VAL A 156 -9.47 7.95 -10.00
N LEU A 157 -10.15 6.95 -9.42
CA LEU A 157 -10.78 5.88 -10.21
C LEU A 157 -11.88 6.42 -11.13
N ASP A 158 -12.69 7.37 -10.68
CA ASP A 158 -13.72 8.01 -11.48
C ASP A 158 -13.10 8.76 -12.67
N TRP A 159 -11.99 9.47 -12.46
CA TRP A 159 -11.24 10.12 -13.54
C TRP A 159 -10.62 9.14 -14.53
N VAL A 160 -10.01 8.06 -14.04
CA VAL A 160 -9.44 7.00 -14.89
C VAL A 160 -10.54 6.32 -15.71
N ASN A 161 -11.70 6.06 -15.12
CA ASN A 161 -12.85 5.49 -15.81
C ASN A 161 -13.40 6.45 -16.87
N ALA A 162 -13.50 7.75 -16.58
CA ALA A 162 -13.90 8.75 -17.57
C ALA A 162 -12.92 8.80 -18.74
N PHE A 163 -11.61 8.78 -18.44
CA PHE A 163 -10.55 8.75 -19.45
C PHE A 163 -10.58 7.47 -20.31
N TYR A 164 -10.81 6.32 -19.71
CA TYR A 164 -10.95 5.03 -20.39
C TYR A 164 -12.19 4.98 -21.30
N ARG A 165 -13.32 5.54 -20.83
CA ARG A 165 -14.60 5.56 -21.55
C ARG A 165 -14.65 6.58 -22.68
N ALA A 166 -13.82 7.62 -22.65
CA ALA A 166 -13.70 8.57 -23.76
C ALA A 166 -13.44 7.83 -25.08
N GLU A 167 -14.28 8.10 -26.08
CA GLU A 167 -14.27 7.40 -27.37
C GLU A 167 -13.36 8.11 -28.36
N THR A 168 -13.09 9.39 -28.13
CA THR A 168 -12.29 10.21 -29.03
C THR A 168 -11.02 10.75 -28.36
N VAL A 169 -10.01 11.03 -29.18
CA VAL A 169 -8.77 11.72 -28.76
C VAL A 169 -9.08 13.07 -28.11
N VAL A 170 -10.06 13.81 -28.65
CA VAL A 170 -10.46 15.13 -28.15
C VAL A 170 -11.07 15.01 -26.75
N GLU A 171 -11.94 14.03 -26.51
CA GLU A 171 -12.51 13.78 -25.18
C GLU A 171 -11.44 13.37 -24.18
N ARG A 172 -10.52 12.47 -24.54
CA ARG A 172 -9.39 12.09 -23.69
C ARG A 172 -8.54 13.31 -23.32
N GLY A 173 -8.27 14.19 -24.28
CA GLY A 173 -7.57 15.46 -24.06
C GLY A 173 -8.31 16.39 -23.08
N ARG A 174 -9.64 16.51 -23.18
CA ARG A 174 -10.46 17.29 -22.24
C ARG A 174 -10.41 16.71 -20.83
N VAL A 175 -10.50 15.39 -20.69
CA VAL A 175 -10.41 14.72 -19.37
C VAL A 175 -9.05 14.97 -18.74
N LEU A 176 -7.95 14.89 -19.51
CA LEU A 176 -6.60 15.20 -18.99
C LEU A 176 -6.43 16.66 -18.61
N ALA A 177 -6.99 17.59 -19.38
CA ALA A 177 -6.94 19.02 -19.07
C ALA A 177 -7.73 19.34 -17.78
N ALA A 178 -8.88 18.68 -17.57
CA ALA A 178 -9.68 18.83 -16.36
C ALA A 178 -9.04 18.15 -15.13
N HIS A 179 -8.26 17.08 -15.34
CA HIS A 179 -7.66 16.27 -14.27
C HIS A 179 -6.17 16.01 -14.53
N PRO A 180 -5.28 17.01 -14.32
CA PRO A 180 -3.84 16.86 -14.53
C PRO A 180 -3.20 15.73 -13.72
N GLN A 181 -3.81 15.34 -12.60
CA GLN A 181 -3.40 14.22 -11.74
C GLN A 181 -3.36 12.88 -12.48
N LEU A 182 -4.14 12.73 -13.57
CA LEU A 182 -4.07 11.54 -14.44
C LEU A 182 -2.68 11.34 -15.07
N GLN A 183 -1.85 12.38 -15.11
CA GLN A 183 -0.48 12.29 -15.61
C GLN A 183 0.49 11.69 -14.58
N ALA A 184 0.09 11.48 -13.33
CA ALA A 184 0.96 10.90 -12.30
C ALA A 184 1.39 9.46 -12.68
N PRO A 185 2.64 9.03 -12.38
CA PRO A 185 3.12 7.67 -12.68
C PRO A 185 2.25 6.56 -12.08
N GLU A 186 1.62 6.81 -10.93
CA GLU A 186 0.74 5.89 -10.22
C GLU A 186 -0.47 5.50 -11.07
N VAL A 187 -0.99 6.45 -11.86
CA VAL A 187 -2.15 6.21 -12.74
C VAL A 187 -1.79 5.22 -13.85
N ASP A 188 -0.56 5.25 -14.37
CA ASP A 188 -0.14 4.24 -15.36
C ASP A 188 -0.12 2.83 -14.76
N ARG A 189 0.27 2.69 -13.48
CA ARG A 189 0.24 1.39 -12.79
C ARG A 189 -1.20 0.89 -12.61
N ILE A 190 -2.14 1.77 -12.26
CA ILE A 190 -3.57 1.42 -12.16
C ILE A 190 -4.09 0.93 -13.51
N MET A 191 -3.80 1.66 -14.59
CA MET A 191 -4.21 1.29 -15.95
C MET A 191 -3.55 0.00 -16.42
N ALA A 192 -2.27 -0.22 -16.11
CA ALA A 192 -1.55 -1.45 -16.43
C ALA A 192 -2.19 -2.66 -15.76
N LYS A 193 -2.53 -2.54 -14.47
CA LYS A 193 -3.22 -3.60 -13.74
C LYS A 193 -4.61 -3.88 -14.31
N ALA A 194 -5.39 -2.85 -14.64
CA ALA A 194 -6.70 -3.01 -15.27
C ALA A 194 -6.61 -3.70 -16.64
N GLN A 195 -5.55 -3.43 -17.41
CA GLN A 195 -5.25 -4.14 -18.66
C GLN A 195 -4.95 -5.62 -18.43
N GLU A 196 -4.10 -5.95 -17.45
CA GLU A 196 -3.77 -7.34 -17.07
C GLU A 196 -5.02 -8.11 -16.62
N ASP A 197 -5.88 -7.46 -15.83
CA ASP A 197 -7.13 -8.07 -15.36
C ASP A 197 -8.12 -8.34 -16.49
N ALA A 198 -8.22 -7.44 -17.47
CA ALA A 198 -9.03 -7.66 -18.67
C ALA A 198 -8.52 -8.88 -19.48
N VAL A 199 -7.21 -9.03 -19.63
CA VAL A 199 -6.60 -10.21 -20.28
C VAL A 199 -6.93 -11.49 -19.50
N ALA A 200 -6.78 -11.47 -18.16
CA ALA A 200 -7.09 -12.62 -17.32
C ALA A 200 -8.56 -13.05 -17.40
N GLN A 201 -9.47 -12.10 -17.69
CA GLN A 201 -10.90 -12.35 -17.86
C GLN A 201 -11.30 -12.71 -19.30
N ASN A 202 -10.34 -12.87 -20.22
CA ASN A 202 -10.56 -13.05 -21.65
C ASN A 202 -11.35 -11.89 -22.31
N ASP A 203 -11.29 -10.68 -21.76
CA ASP A 203 -11.85 -9.46 -22.36
C ASP A 203 -10.80 -8.80 -23.27
N GLY A 204 -10.65 -9.35 -24.48
CA GLY A 204 -9.69 -8.84 -25.46
C GLY A 204 -9.97 -7.39 -25.90
N ALA A 205 -11.24 -6.99 -25.95
CA ALA A 205 -11.64 -5.63 -26.32
C ALA A 205 -11.26 -4.63 -25.22
N GLY A 206 -11.53 -4.97 -23.95
CA GLY A 206 -11.12 -4.16 -22.81
C GLY A 206 -9.61 -4.03 -22.69
N ALA A 207 -8.88 -5.13 -22.84
CA ALA A 207 -7.42 -5.13 -22.80
C ALA A 207 -6.81 -4.22 -23.90
N ALA A 208 -7.33 -4.29 -25.14
CA ALA A 208 -6.90 -3.42 -26.23
C ALA A 208 -7.18 -1.94 -25.95
N ARG A 209 -8.37 -1.63 -25.39
CA ARG A 209 -8.76 -0.26 -25.05
C ARG A 209 -7.90 0.32 -23.93
N TRP A 210 -7.55 -0.47 -22.91
CA TRP A 210 -6.62 -0.03 -21.86
C TRP A 210 -5.22 0.23 -22.44
N ALA A 211 -4.72 -0.64 -23.31
CA ALA A 211 -3.43 -0.44 -23.98
C ALA A 211 -3.40 0.86 -24.80
N GLU A 212 -4.47 1.14 -25.55
CA GLU A 212 -4.61 2.35 -26.35
C GLU A 212 -4.64 3.62 -25.47
N ALA A 213 -5.41 3.59 -24.37
CA ALA A 213 -5.50 4.70 -23.42
C ALA A 213 -4.15 4.99 -22.75
N ARG A 214 -3.39 3.95 -22.37
CA ARG A 214 -2.03 4.09 -21.83
C ARG A 214 -1.07 4.69 -22.85
N ALA A 215 -1.11 4.20 -24.10
CA ALA A 215 -0.28 4.72 -25.18
C ALA A 215 -0.58 6.20 -25.47
N PHE A 216 -1.86 6.61 -25.37
CA PHE A 216 -2.25 8.01 -25.46
C PHE A 216 -1.63 8.85 -24.33
N LEU A 217 -1.77 8.41 -23.08
CA LEU A 217 -1.24 9.13 -21.91
C LEU A 217 0.30 9.28 -22.00
N ALA A 218 1.00 8.24 -22.43
CA ALA A 218 2.45 8.28 -22.63
C ALA A 218 2.87 9.25 -23.76
N ARG A 219 2.09 9.37 -24.84
CA ARG A 219 2.31 10.39 -25.88
C ARG A 219 2.06 11.80 -25.34
N TYR A 220 0.96 11.99 -24.61
CA TYR A 220 0.61 13.29 -24.04
C TYR A 220 1.70 13.81 -23.08
N ARG A 221 2.20 12.97 -22.17
CA ARG A 221 3.29 13.32 -21.24
C ARG A 221 4.57 13.76 -21.97
N ARG A 222 4.90 13.11 -23.09
CA ARG A 222 6.06 13.51 -23.91
C ARG A 222 5.88 14.90 -24.51
N LEU A 223 4.69 15.19 -25.04
CA LEU A 223 4.38 16.49 -25.63
C LEU A 223 4.26 17.62 -24.60
N ALA A 224 3.84 17.32 -23.37
CA ALA A 224 3.67 18.32 -22.31
C ALA A 224 4.98 18.62 -21.54
N GLY A 225 6.02 17.79 -21.72
CA GLY A 225 7.34 17.98 -21.09
C GLY A 225 8.37 18.70 -21.96
N GLU A 226 7.99 19.07 -23.18
CA GLU A 226 8.74 19.92 -24.13
C GLU A 226 8.25 21.37 -24.03
#